data_AF-A0A7C1T9U3-F1
#
_entry.id   AF-A0A7C1T9U3-F1
#
_cell.length_a   1.000
_cell.length_b   1.000
_cell.length_c   1.000
_cell.angle_alpha   90.00
_cell.angle_beta   90.00
_cell.angle_gamma   90.00
#
_symmetry.space_group_name_H-M   'P 1'
#
loop_
_entity.id
_entity.type
_entity.pdbx_description
1 polymer ?
#
loop_
_entity_poly.entity_id
_entity_poly.type
_entity_poly.pdbx_seq_one_letter_code
_entity_poly.pdbx_strand_id
1 'polypeptide(L)'
;LPRYFPGLANGIAILRRPATAEIEAVSNLRDAQETLAPFLTGAARLLLVGDWVQAGLNLHHAASRIIFYSLPWEMESIDQLIGRVDRLGPVTRRGPRREVRVWRLLHEGAQETAVADVASRLGVFEAPLPPLSDDDRMTINELLSRAAVAGVAPQAIDRINPSATGLVSSLRNLEPFTPEGAMVLFESWLELPAVEPAMLKRTQKGPIEACQAALRSWLEIMARSGDFEIGSRQDRLDPELRFGTLWYSRVDGRGRPYHIPFLLPGTMAENWMSDHKPFILERGRIPVPPRKTVSTDSGEDSGRPLHFLDHGSDLHDALVAGYVSEGRKLFAQGQPAVHSIVTLPEGHPARGQPPTIVTVADYDPFPDELLPPIWSVPARAILETAATDAQKMALAADRLQLHFMALAVQRWVRLEMPARLCKVASSLAADRWTEVPAEKIDLILSPLVFGANIQCAKGRAPLRQFLRPDAVNTVRRGHAEALSTLIAELHDQARARLVPLASGFRSRLGFHWSEESRNRELVLERRRAAPADTGPRELRMGQIAALERSLEMSRLCERESAALVDSFLAATREHSLPTPLSVVLSFADQT
;
A
#
# COMPACT_ATOMS: atom_id res chain seq x y z
N LEU A 1 -31.28 -22.92 20.93
CA LEU A 1 -31.57 -22.74 19.49
C LEU A 1 -31.70 -24.06 18.73
N PRO A 2 -30.74 -25.02 18.77
CA PRO A 2 -30.87 -26.29 18.04
C PRO A 2 -32.12 -27.11 18.39
N ARG A 3 -32.59 -27.02 19.64
CA ARG A 3 -33.86 -27.63 20.10
C ARG A 3 -35.10 -27.13 19.34
N TYR A 4 -35.11 -25.86 18.94
CA TYR A 4 -36.26 -25.21 18.28
C TYR A 4 -36.12 -25.20 16.76
N PHE A 5 -34.87 -25.26 16.26
CA PHE A 5 -34.56 -25.29 14.83
C PHE A 5 -33.57 -26.42 14.54
N PRO A 6 -34.04 -27.68 14.41
CA PRO A 6 -33.17 -28.83 14.19
C PRO A 6 -32.29 -28.70 12.95
N GLY A 7 -32.82 -28.06 11.88
CA GLY A 7 -32.08 -27.78 10.65
C GLY A 7 -30.94 -26.75 10.78
N LEU A 8 -30.78 -26.12 11.95
CA LEU A 8 -29.66 -25.23 12.27
C LEU A 8 -28.62 -25.88 13.20
N ALA A 9 -28.78 -27.15 13.59
CA ALA A 9 -27.88 -27.81 14.55
C ALA A 9 -26.39 -27.75 14.14
N ASN A 10 -26.11 -27.86 12.83
CA ASN A 10 -24.75 -27.77 12.27
C ASN A 10 -24.47 -26.40 11.59
N GLY A 11 -25.43 -25.47 11.65
CA GLY A 11 -25.40 -24.20 10.92
C GLY A 11 -25.24 -22.97 11.81
N ILE A 12 -24.81 -23.14 13.06
CA ILE A 12 -24.64 -22.05 14.03
C ILE A 12 -23.17 -21.96 14.43
N ALA A 13 -22.57 -20.79 14.19
CA ALA A 13 -21.28 -20.42 14.75
C ALA A 13 -21.49 -19.56 16.01
N ILE A 14 -20.67 -19.76 17.05
CA ILE A 14 -20.79 -19.05 18.33
C ILE A 14 -19.44 -18.45 18.69
N LEU A 15 -19.35 -17.13 18.70
CA LEU A 15 -18.13 -16.44 19.12
C LEU A 15 -18.16 -16.23 20.65
N ARG A 16 -17.38 -17.03 21.38
CA ARG A 16 -17.31 -17.00 22.85
C ARG A 16 -16.21 -16.07 23.35
N ARG A 17 -16.44 -15.47 24.52
CA ARG A 17 -15.44 -14.65 25.21
C ARG A 17 -14.21 -15.51 25.56
N PRO A 18 -12.98 -15.03 25.29
CA PRO A 18 -11.77 -15.70 25.78
C PRO A 18 -11.80 -15.76 27.32
N ALA A 19 -11.45 -16.91 27.88
CA ALA A 19 -11.58 -17.16 29.32
C ALA A 19 -10.53 -16.44 30.19
N THR A 20 -9.50 -15.82 29.58
CA THR A 20 -8.35 -15.24 30.31
C THR A 20 -7.92 -13.92 29.69
N ALA A 21 -7.82 -12.88 30.53
CA ALA A 21 -7.42 -11.52 30.13
C ALA A 21 -5.90 -11.33 29.93
N GLU A 22 -5.07 -12.34 30.19
CA GLU A 22 -3.60 -12.18 30.29
C GLU A 22 -2.75 -13.03 29.33
N ILE A 23 -3.33 -13.70 28.32
CA ILE A 23 -2.52 -14.45 27.34
C ILE A 23 -2.79 -13.95 25.91
N GLU A 24 -1.75 -13.36 25.33
CA GLU A 24 -1.49 -12.98 23.94
C GLU A 24 -2.70 -12.59 23.08
N ALA A 25 -2.84 -11.28 22.80
CA ALA A 25 -3.81 -10.74 21.84
C ALA A 25 -3.79 -11.46 20.45
N VAL A 26 -2.68 -12.10 20.09
CA VAL A 26 -2.51 -12.84 18.83
C VAL A 26 -3.19 -14.22 18.84
N SER A 27 -3.16 -14.97 19.95
CA SER A 27 -3.82 -16.29 20.03
C SER A 27 -5.34 -16.14 20.04
N ASN A 28 -5.84 -15.15 20.79
CA ASN A 28 -7.27 -14.84 20.86
C ASN A 28 -7.86 -14.42 19.50
N LEU A 29 -7.07 -13.75 18.64
CA LEU A 29 -7.50 -13.39 17.29
C LEU A 29 -7.56 -14.60 16.36
N ARG A 30 -6.65 -15.55 16.50
CA ARG A 30 -6.64 -16.79 15.70
C ARG A 30 -7.83 -17.67 16.07
N ASP A 31 -8.09 -17.87 17.36
CA ASP A 31 -9.23 -18.65 17.85
C ASP A 31 -10.57 -18.03 17.41
N ALA A 32 -10.66 -16.69 17.44
CA ALA A 32 -11.82 -15.97 16.92
C ALA A 32 -11.99 -16.17 15.41
N GLN A 33 -10.91 -16.14 14.63
CA GLN A 33 -10.96 -16.38 13.18
C GLN A 33 -11.35 -17.82 12.84
N GLU A 34 -10.80 -18.82 13.54
CA GLU A 34 -11.16 -20.22 13.35
C GLU A 34 -12.64 -20.48 13.68
N THR A 35 -13.16 -19.83 14.73
CA THR A 35 -14.58 -19.89 15.10
C THR A 35 -15.50 -19.21 14.08
N LEU A 36 -15.01 -18.17 13.39
CA LEU A 36 -15.75 -17.44 12.36
C LEU A 36 -15.70 -18.10 10.98
N ALA A 37 -14.69 -18.92 10.70
CA ALA A 37 -14.48 -19.53 9.40
C ALA A 37 -15.73 -20.26 8.85
N PRO A 38 -16.49 -21.05 9.63
CA PRO A 38 -17.72 -21.68 9.14
C PRO A 38 -18.77 -20.65 8.69
N PHE A 39 -18.89 -19.51 9.38
CA PHE A 39 -19.84 -18.46 9.00
C PHE A 39 -19.38 -17.68 7.76
N LEU A 40 -18.08 -17.39 7.65
CA LEU A 40 -17.51 -16.69 6.51
C LEU A 40 -17.56 -17.52 5.22
N THR A 41 -17.40 -18.83 5.32
CA THR A 41 -17.51 -19.78 4.19
C THR A 41 -18.96 -20.13 3.84
N GLY A 42 -19.94 -19.71 4.66
CA GLY A 42 -21.36 -20.01 4.48
C GLY A 42 -21.80 -21.39 4.99
N ALA A 43 -20.90 -22.19 5.57
CA ALA A 43 -21.24 -23.45 6.24
C ALA A 43 -22.15 -23.23 7.46
N ALA A 44 -21.95 -22.13 8.20
CA ALA A 44 -22.86 -21.65 9.22
C ALA A 44 -23.74 -20.51 8.67
N ARG A 45 -25.04 -20.59 8.92
CA ARG A 45 -26.06 -19.61 8.49
C ARG A 45 -26.32 -18.54 9.54
N LEU A 46 -26.00 -18.80 10.80
CA LEU A 46 -26.21 -17.90 11.93
C LEU A 46 -24.91 -17.77 12.72
N LEU A 47 -24.56 -16.53 13.06
CA LEU A 47 -23.47 -16.21 13.98
C LEU A 47 -24.06 -15.60 15.25
N LEU A 48 -23.77 -16.22 16.39
CA LEU A 48 -24.10 -15.67 17.70
C LEU A 48 -22.88 -14.91 18.24
N VAL A 49 -23.10 -13.65 18.57
CA VAL A 49 -22.07 -12.71 19.02
C VAL A 49 -22.44 -12.23 20.43
N GLY A 50 -21.48 -12.26 21.36
CA GLY A 50 -21.65 -11.68 22.69
C GLY A 50 -21.46 -10.16 22.70
N ASP A 51 -21.87 -9.54 23.80
CA ASP A 51 -21.74 -8.11 24.10
C ASP A 51 -20.30 -7.55 24.07
N TRP A 52 -19.29 -8.39 24.28
CA TRP A 52 -17.87 -8.01 24.35
C TRP A 52 -17.19 -7.77 23.00
N VAL A 53 -17.85 -8.05 21.88
CA VAL A 53 -17.22 -8.04 20.55
C VAL A 53 -17.16 -6.62 19.98
N GLN A 54 -16.33 -5.78 20.59
CA GLN A 54 -16.12 -4.39 20.20
C GLN A 54 -14.93 -4.20 19.23
N ALA A 55 -14.17 -5.26 18.88
CA ALA A 55 -12.98 -5.14 18.02
C ALA A 55 -12.90 -6.19 16.89
N GLY A 56 -12.41 -5.74 15.71
CA GLY A 56 -11.74 -6.59 14.72
C GLY A 56 -12.57 -7.40 13.71
N LEU A 57 -13.90 -7.49 13.81
CA LEU A 57 -14.67 -8.35 12.87
C LEU A 57 -15.11 -7.64 11.59
N ASN A 58 -14.86 -8.27 10.44
CA ASN A 58 -15.28 -7.79 9.12
C ASN A 58 -16.39 -8.70 8.56
N LEU A 59 -17.63 -8.53 9.05
CA LEU A 59 -18.78 -9.38 8.68
C LEU A 59 -19.49 -8.92 7.40
N HIS A 60 -19.18 -7.71 6.93
CA HIS A 60 -19.72 -7.12 5.71
C HIS A 60 -19.46 -7.93 4.43
N HIS A 61 -18.72 -9.05 4.43
CA HIS A 61 -18.68 -9.93 3.26
C HIS A 61 -19.70 -11.07 3.34
N ALA A 62 -20.01 -11.56 4.55
CA ALA A 62 -20.84 -12.75 4.76
C ALA A 62 -22.29 -12.42 5.20
N ALA A 63 -22.52 -11.26 5.83
CA ALA A 63 -23.80 -10.91 6.43
C ALA A 63 -24.32 -9.56 5.97
N SER A 64 -25.60 -9.46 5.58
CA SER A 64 -26.32 -8.19 5.35
C SER A 64 -27.47 -7.99 6.32
N ARG A 65 -27.59 -8.86 7.33
CA ARG A 65 -28.68 -8.85 8.31
C ARG A 65 -28.09 -8.93 9.70
N ILE A 66 -28.57 -8.08 10.59
CA ILE A 66 -28.25 -8.11 12.02
C ILE A 66 -29.56 -8.23 12.81
N ILE A 67 -29.53 -9.06 13.85
CA ILE A 67 -30.66 -9.26 14.75
C ILE A 67 -30.16 -8.96 16.16
N PHE A 68 -30.66 -7.87 16.74
CA PHE A 68 -30.47 -7.57 18.15
C PHE A 68 -31.45 -8.40 18.96
N TYR A 69 -30.94 -9.44 19.62
CA TYR A 69 -31.70 -10.18 20.62
C TYR A 69 -31.92 -9.34 21.89
N SER A 70 -30.92 -8.54 22.24
CA SER A 70 -30.99 -7.50 23.25
C SER A 70 -30.21 -6.28 22.74
N LEU A 71 -30.71 -5.07 22.99
CA LEU A 71 -30.06 -3.83 22.61
C LEU A 71 -29.00 -3.41 23.64
N PRO A 72 -27.76 -3.09 23.20
CA PRO A 72 -26.81 -2.37 24.04
C PRO A 72 -27.38 -1.05 24.53
N TRP A 73 -27.04 -0.68 25.76
CA TRP A 73 -27.44 0.61 26.35
C TRP A 73 -26.59 1.77 25.81
N GLU A 74 -25.41 1.48 25.26
CA GLU A 74 -24.53 2.47 24.65
C GLU A 74 -24.82 2.57 23.14
N MET A 75 -25.16 3.77 22.67
CA MET A 75 -25.47 4.01 21.25
C MET A 75 -24.26 3.74 20.35
N GLU A 76 -23.05 4.07 20.83
CA GLU A 76 -21.80 3.75 20.12
C GLU A 76 -21.62 2.24 19.92
N SER A 77 -22.03 1.42 20.89
CA SER A 77 -21.97 -0.03 20.77
C SER A 77 -22.93 -0.56 19.69
N ILE A 78 -24.12 0.05 19.54
CA ILE A 78 -25.06 -0.28 18.46
C ILE A 78 -24.45 0.08 17.10
N ASP A 79 -23.95 1.32 16.96
CA ASP A 79 -23.32 1.82 15.74
C ASP A 79 -22.12 0.96 15.33
N GLN A 80 -21.24 0.64 16.28
CA GLN A 80 -20.09 -0.23 16.04
C GLN A 80 -20.47 -1.63 15.57
N LEU A 81 -21.54 -2.23 16.11
CA LEU A 81 -22.03 -3.55 15.72
C LEU A 81 -22.64 -3.52 14.31
N ILE A 82 -23.44 -2.50 14.00
CA ILE A 82 -23.98 -2.29 12.64
C ILE A 82 -22.82 -2.08 11.66
N GLY A 83 -21.84 -1.25 12.02
CA GLY A 83 -20.62 -1.00 11.25
C GLY A 83 -19.70 -2.22 11.04
N ARG A 84 -19.98 -3.38 11.65
CA ARG A 84 -19.31 -4.66 11.27
C ARG A 84 -19.90 -5.26 10.00
N VAL A 85 -21.17 -4.97 9.73
CA VAL A 85 -22.00 -5.48 8.64
C VAL A 85 -22.15 -4.44 7.53
N ASP A 86 -22.34 -3.17 7.93
CA ASP A 86 -22.43 -2.01 7.05
C ASP A 86 -21.03 -1.38 6.87
N ARG A 87 -20.33 -1.83 5.84
CA ARG A 87 -19.03 -1.27 5.44
C ARG A 87 -19.00 -1.09 3.94
N LEU A 88 -18.00 -0.33 3.48
CA LEU A 88 -17.64 -0.21 2.08
C LEU A 88 -17.39 -1.61 1.49
N GLY A 89 -18.37 -2.14 0.77
CA GLY A 89 -18.25 -3.35 -0.03
C GLY A 89 -17.79 -3.03 -1.46
N PRO A 90 -17.41 -4.04 -2.25
CA PRO A 90 -17.10 -3.83 -3.65
C PRO A 90 -18.31 -3.19 -4.35
N VAL A 91 -18.13 -1.96 -4.83
CA VAL A 91 -19.12 -1.27 -5.65
C VAL A 91 -19.18 -2.00 -6.99
N THR A 92 -19.99 -3.05 -7.08
CA THR A 92 -20.36 -3.58 -8.38
C THR A 92 -21.14 -2.47 -9.07
N ARG A 93 -20.55 -1.85 -10.11
CA ARG A 93 -21.14 -0.80 -10.97
C ARG A 93 -22.55 -1.10 -11.52
N ARG A 94 -23.09 -2.29 -11.30
CA ARG A 94 -24.39 -2.79 -11.79
C ARG A 94 -25.22 -3.57 -10.76
N GLY A 95 -24.80 -3.62 -9.50
CA GLY A 95 -25.55 -4.31 -8.44
C GLY A 95 -26.44 -3.34 -7.66
N PRO A 96 -27.59 -3.78 -7.13
CA PRO A 96 -28.34 -2.98 -6.17
C PRO A 96 -27.44 -2.65 -4.98
N ARG A 97 -27.51 -1.40 -4.49
CA ARG A 97 -26.80 -0.96 -3.28
C ARG A 97 -27.12 -1.97 -2.18
N ARG A 98 -26.09 -2.53 -1.56
CA ARG A 98 -26.25 -3.51 -0.48
C ARG A 98 -27.01 -2.84 0.66
N GLU A 99 -28.22 -3.30 0.92
CA GLU A 99 -29.04 -2.85 2.04
C GLU A 99 -28.74 -3.73 3.26
N VAL A 100 -28.32 -3.10 4.37
CA VAL A 100 -28.20 -3.78 5.65
C VAL A 100 -29.54 -3.73 6.36
N ARG A 101 -30.05 -4.89 6.79
CA ARG A 101 -31.33 -4.99 7.50
C ARG A 101 -31.10 -5.23 8.98
N VAL A 102 -31.59 -4.29 9.78
CA VAL A 102 -31.53 -4.35 11.25
C VAL A 102 -32.86 -4.84 11.79
N TRP A 103 -32.84 -5.94 12.53
CA TRP A 103 -33.98 -6.45 13.29
C TRP A 103 -33.71 -6.27 14.77
N ARG A 104 -34.75 -5.92 15.53
CA ARG A 104 -34.72 -5.77 16.98
C ARG A 104 -35.81 -6.65 17.56
N LEU A 105 -35.44 -7.55 18.47
CA LEU A 105 -36.40 -8.38 19.18
C LEU A 105 -36.72 -7.70 20.51
N LEU A 106 -37.92 -7.14 20.62
CA LEU A 106 -38.36 -6.40 21.79
C LEU A 106 -39.54 -7.13 22.44
N HIS A 107 -39.56 -7.18 23.77
CA HIS A 107 -40.74 -7.62 24.51
C HIS A 107 -41.67 -6.43 24.75
N GLU A 108 -42.94 -6.60 24.37
CA GLU A 108 -43.97 -5.59 24.61
C GLU A 108 -44.08 -5.28 26.11
N GLY A 109 -44.09 -3.99 26.46
CA GLY A 109 -44.14 -3.51 27.84
C GLY A 109 -42.80 -3.56 28.61
N ALA A 110 -41.72 -4.08 28.02
CA ALA A 110 -40.39 -4.04 28.65
C ALA A 110 -39.76 -2.64 28.54
N GLN A 111 -38.95 -2.27 29.55
CA GLN A 111 -38.18 -1.01 29.56
C GLN A 111 -37.28 -0.85 28.32
N GLU A 112 -36.80 -1.97 27.78
CA GLU A 112 -36.00 -2.02 26.54
C GLU A 112 -36.74 -1.42 25.34
N THR A 113 -38.08 -1.49 25.29
CA THR A 113 -38.86 -0.90 24.20
C THR A 113 -38.71 0.62 24.17
N ALA A 114 -38.73 1.28 25.34
CA ALA A 114 -38.53 2.72 25.45
C ALA A 114 -37.12 3.14 25.03
N VAL A 115 -36.10 2.35 25.40
CA VAL A 115 -34.71 2.55 24.99
C VAL A 115 -34.55 2.40 23.48
N ALA A 116 -35.18 1.36 22.90
CA ALA A 116 -35.17 1.10 21.46
C ALA A 116 -35.81 2.24 20.65
N ASP A 117 -36.91 2.81 21.17
CA ASP A 117 -37.60 3.95 20.56
C ASP A 117 -36.75 5.22 20.60
N VAL A 118 -36.06 5.49 21.72
CA VAL A 118 -35.10 6.60 21.81
C VAL A 118 -33.99 6.42 20.78
N ALA A 119 -33.36 5.24 20.72
CA ALA A 119 -32.30 4.95 19.76
C ALA A 119 -32.76 5.12 18.30
N SER A 120 -33.99 4.69 17.99
CA SER A 120 -34.61 4.87 16.66
C SER A 120 -34.86 6.35 16.33
N ARG A 121 -35.31 7.14 17.31
CA ARG A 121 -35.55 8.58 17.12
C ARG A 121 -34.26 9.36 16.98
N LEU A 122 -33.18 8.93 17.64
CA LEU A 122 -31.83 9.49 17.47
C LEU A 122 -31.23 9.21 16.09
N GLY A 123 -31.71 8.18 15.38
CA GLY A 123 -31.28 7.83 14.02
C GLY A 123 -30.14 6.81 13.92
N VAL A 124 -29.83 6.13 15.03
CA VAL A 124 -28.66 5.21 15.17
C VAL A 124 -28.75 4.00 14.22
N PHE A 125 -29.96 3.61 13.79
CA PHE A 125 -30.15 2.44 12.92
C PHE A 125 -30.17 2.81 11.44
N GLU A 126 -30.29 4.10 11.12
CA GLU A 126 -30.48 4.62 9.77
C GLU A 126 -29.20 5.24 9.19
N ALA A 127 -28.33 5.78 10.04
CA ALA A 127 -27.08 6.43 9.65
C ALA A 127 -25.99 6.25 10.73
N PRO A 128 -24.70 6.26 10.34
CA PRO A 128 -23.62 6.16 11.29
C PRO A 128 -23.58 7.37 12.24
N LEU A 129 -23.26 7.12 13.50
CA LEU A 129 -23.15 8.18 14.50
C LEU A 129 -21.88 9.04 14.26
N PRO A 130 -21.99 10.38 14.33
CA PRO A 130 -20.81 11.24 14.37
C PRO A 130 -20.06 11.05 15.70
N PRO A 131 -18.77 11.41 15.76
CA PRO A 131 -18.04 11.52 17.02
C PRO A 131 -18.79 12.42 18.01
N LEU A 132 -19.20 11.85 19.15
CA LEU A 132 -19.93 12.54 20.20
C LEU A 132 -18.96 13.17 21.21
N SER A 133 -19.26 14.38 21.70
CA SER A 133 -18.55 14.95 22.84
C SER A 133 -18.92 14.23 24.14
N ASP A 134 -18.12 14.40 25.20
CA ASP A 134 -18.44 13.81 26.51
C ASP A 134 -19.77 14.36 27.07
N ASP A 135 -20.09 15.63 26.79
CA ASP A 135 -21.37 16.25 27.17
C ASP A 135 -22.55 15.64 26.40
N ASP A 136 -22.39 15.40 25.09
CA ASP A 136 -23.42 14.75 24.26
C ASP A 136 -23.66 13.32 24.74
N ARG A 137 -22.59 12.57 25.03
CA ARG A 137 -22.67 11.21 25.58
C ARG A 137 -23.43 11.18 26.90
N MET A 138 -23.10 12.11 27.80
CA MET A 138 -23.78 12.23 29.09
C MET A 138 -25.26 12.53 28.89
N THR A 139 -25.59 13.49 28.02
CA THR A 139 -26.97 13.88 27.69
C THR A 139 -27.78 12.71 27.12
N ILE A 140 -27.19 11.95 26.19
CA ILE A 140 -27.83 10.76 25.60
C ILE A 140 -28.05 9.68 26.66
N ASN A 141 -27.06 9.41 27.52
CA ASN A 141 -27.18 8.42 28.59
C ASN A 141 -28.27 8.79 29.60
N GLU A 142 -28.40 10.08 29.95
CA GLU A 142 -29.48 10.58 30.80
C GLU A 142 -30.85 10.43 30.13
N LEU A 143 -30.93 10.69 28.83
CA LEU A 143 -32.16 10.51 28.05
C LEU A 143 -32.62 9.05 28.04
N LEU A 144 -31.71 8.12 27.76
CA LEU A 144 -31.96 6.68 27.76
C LEU A 144 -32.39 6.19 29.15
N SER A 145 -31.70 6.64 30.20
CA SER A 145 -32.01 6.30 31.59
C SER A 145 -33.41 6.77 31.99
N ARG A 146 -33.77 8.01 31.65
CA ARG A 146 -35.12 8.56 31.91
C ARG A 146 -36.21 7.78 31.16
N ALA A 147 -35.98 7.46 29.89
CA ALA A 147 -36.93 6.70 29.09
C ALA A 147 -37.13 5.28 29.62
N ALA A 148 -36.06 4.61 30.06
CA ALA A 148 -36.12 3.29 30.67
C ALA A 148 -36.93 3.28 31.98
N VAL A 149 -36.70 4.28 32.85
CA VAL A 149 -37.45 4.42 34.11
C VAL A 149 -38.92 4.74 33.87
N ALA A 150 -39.21 5.64 32.93
CA ALA A 150 -40.58 6.03 32.60
C ALA A 150 -41.33 4.98 31.76
N GLY A 151 -40.61 4.03 31.13
CA GLY A 151 -41.16 3.05 30.20
C GLY A 151 -41.68 3.65 28.88
N VAL A 152 -41.37 4.93 28.59
CA VAL A 152 -41.85 5.66 27.41
C VAL A 152 -40.76 6.59 26.88
N ALA A 153 -40.57 6.59 25.55
CA ALA A 153 -39.64 7.50 24.88
C ALA A 153 -40.18 8.94 24.79
N PRO A 154 -39.38 9.97 25.11
CA PRO A 154 -39.76 11.38 24.97
C PRO A 154 -40.22 11.73 23.55
N GLN A 155 -41.30 12.51 23.42
CA GLN A 155 -41.91 12.84 22.11
C GLN A 155 -40.99 13.65 21.19
N ALA A 156 -40.24 14.61 21.75
CA ALA A 156 -39.28 15.42 21.01
C ALA A 156 -37.86 14.92 21.31
N ILE A 157 -37.21 14.34 20.31
CA ILE A 157 -35.80 13.95 20.34
C ILE A 157 -35.21 14.46 19.04
N ASP A 158 -34.22 15.32 19.14
CA ASP A 158 -33.49 15.78 17.97
C ASP A 158 -32.65 14.62 17.43
N ARG A 159 -32.79 14.35 16.13
CA ARG A 159 -31.94 13.38 15.44
C ARG A 159 -30.50 13.84 15.51
N ILE A 160 -29.60 12.91 15.77
CA ILE A 160 -28.17 13.18 15.68
C ILE A 160 -27.86 13.37 14.19
N ASN A 161 -27.50 14.59 13.80
CA ASN A 161 -27.35 14.95 12.38
C ASN A 161 -26.06 14.32 11.81
N PRO A 162 -26.13 13.38 10.86
CA PRO A 162 -24.94 12.78 10.26
C PRO A 162 -24.11 13.79 9.43
N SER A 163 -24.73 14.91 9.04
CA SER A 163 -24.05 16.01 8.32
C SER A 163 -23.12 16.84 9.21
N ALA A 164 -23.28 16.75 10.53
CA ALA A 164 -22.40 17.44 11.47
C ALA A 164 -21.10 16.62 11.59
N THR A 165 -20.15 16.90 10.70
CA THR A 165 -18.84 16.23 10.66
C THR A 165 -18.05 16.53 11.94
N GLY A 166 -18.14 15.64 12.92
CA GLY A 166 -17.25 15.56 14.08
C GLY A 166 -17.27 16.75 15.04
N LEU A 167 -16.44 16.65 16.07
CA LEU A 167 -16.13 17.77 16.96
C LEU A 167 -15.65 18.96 16.12
N VAL A 168 -16.15 20.16 16.40
CA VAL A 168 -15.74 21.40 15.72
C VAL A 168 -14.24 21.60 15.93
N SER A 169 -13.45 21.22 14.93
CA SER A 169 -12.02 21.42 14.91
C SER A 169 -11.69 22.72 14.17
N SER A 170 -10.77 23.50 14.72
CA SER A 170 -10.15 24.63 14.01
C SER A 170 -9.47 24.20 12.70
N LEU A 171 -9.22 22.90 12.52
CA LEU A 171 -8.63 22.30 11.33
C LEU A 171 -9.64 22.00 10.22
N ARG A 172 -10.94 22.19 10.44
CA ARG A 172 -11.98 21.86 9.43
C ARG A 172 -11.78 22.63 8.11
N ASN A 173 -11.35 23.88 8.20
CA ASN A 173 -11.05 24.71 7.01
C ASN A 173 -9.76 24.29 6.28
N LEU A 174 -8.96 23.41 6.89
CA LEU A 174 -7.73 22.84 6.33
C LEU A 174 -7.93 21.38 5.87
N GLU A 175 -9.14 20.83 6.00
CA GLU A 175 -9.44 19.45 5.60
C GLU A 175 -9.44 19.33 4.07
N PRO A 176 -8.47 18.63 3.47
CA PRO A 176 -8.37 18.53 2.02
C PRO A 176 -9.28 17.43 1.44
N PHE A 177 -9.94 16.64 2.31
CA PHE A 177 -10.67 15.44 1.96
C PHE A 177 -12.19 15.66 2.07
N THR A 178 -12.72 16.60 1.29
CA THR A 178 -14.17 16.71 1.11
C THR A 178 -14.68 15.55 0.22
N PRO A 179 -15.95 15.14 0.33
CA PRO A 179 -16.53 14.15 -0.58
C PRO A 179 -16.37 14.55 -2.06
N GLU A 180 -16.57 15.83 -2.38
CA GLU A 180 -16.39 16.36 -3.73
C GLU A 180 -14.93 16.29 -4.17
N GLY A 181 -13.99 16.67 -3.29
CA GLY A 181 -12.56 16.56 -3.54
C GLY A 181 -12.11 15.12 -3.74
N ALA A 182 -12.63 14.18 -2.95
CA ALA A 182 -12.36 12.76 -3.09
C ALA A 182 -12.91 12.20 -4.41
N MET A 183 -14.08 12.65 -4.87
CA MET A 183 -14.61 12.30 -6.19
C MET A 183 -13.72 12.81 -7.32
N VAL A 184 -13.31 14.08 -7.27
CA VAL A 184 -12.40 14.67 -8.27
C VAL A 184 -11.05 13.95 -8.30
N LEU A 185 -10.50 13.61 -7.13
CA LEU A 185 -9.26 12.83 -7.04
C LEU A 185 -9.43 11.41 -7.58
N PHE A 186 -10.58 10.78 -7.35
CA PHE A 186 -10.85 9.46 -7.91
C PHE A 186 -11.01 9.49 -9.43
N GLU A 187 -11.70 10.49 -9.97
CA GLU A 187 -11.86 10.70 -11.41
C GLU A 187 -10.50 10.96 -12.07
N SER A 188 -9.66 11.83 -11.51
CA SER A 188 -8.31 12.07 -12.04
C SER A 188 -7.42 10.83 -11.96
N TRP A 189 -7.55 10.04 -10.89
CA TRP A 189 -6.84 8.77 -10.76
C TRP A 189 -7.25 7.75 -11.83
N LEU A 190 -8.51 7.75 -12.28
CA LEU A 190 -8.97 6.88 -13.37
C LEU A 190 -8.32 7.21 -14.72
N GLU A 191 -7.87 8.44 -14.90
CA GLU A 191 -7.21 8.93 -16.12
C GLU A 191 -5.69 8.73 -16.09
N LEU A 192 -5.12 8.34 -14.95
CA LEU A 192 -3.68 8.13 -14.84
C LEU A 192 -3.23 6.98 -15.77
N PRO A 193 -2.13 7.17 -16.53
CA PRO A 193 -1.56 6.10 -17.33
C PRO A 193 -1.01 5.00 -16.43
N ALA A 194 -0.94 3.78 -16.97
CA ALA A 194 -0.19 2.71 -16.32
C ALA A 194 1.29 3.12 -16.16
N VAL A 195 1.92 2.69 -15.06
CA VAL A 195 3.34 2.97 -14.79
C VAL A 195 4.20 2.47 -15.95
N GLU A 196 5.03 3.35 -16.50
CA GLU A 196 5.94 3.02 -17.60
C GLU A 196 7.18 2.25 -17.10
N PRO A 197 7.76 1.35 -17.92
CA PRO A 197 7.29 0.93 -19.23
C PRO A 197 6.14 -0.08 -19.11
N ALA A 198 4.96 0.30 -19.59
CA ALA A 198 3.88 -0.65 -19.78
C ALA A 198 4.22 -1.48 -21.01
N MET A 199 4.74 -2.70 -20.79
CA MET A 199 5.06 -3.69 -21.85
C MET A 199 3.82 -4.13 -22.67
N LEU A 200 2.68 -3.49 -22.42
CA LEU A 200 1.37 -3.76 -22.97
C LEU A 200 0.48 -2.51 -22.86
N LYS A 201 0.01 -2.00 -24.00
CA LYS A 201 -1.16 -1.11 -24.06
C LYS A 201 -2.39 -1.97 -24.39
N ARG A 202 -2.98 -2.63 -23.40
CA ARG A 202 -4.28 -3.31 -23.61
C ARG A 202 -5.40 -2.30 -23.49
N THR A 203 -6.39 -2.39 -24.38
CA THR A 203 -7.69 -1.69 -24.32
C THR A 203 -8.57 -2.26 -23.20
N GLN A 204 -8.08 -2.26 -21.96
CA GLN A 204 -8.81 -2.74 -20.79
C GLN A 204 -9.54 -1.60 -20.07
N LYS A 205 -10.59 -1.98 -19.33
CA LYS A 205 -11.56 -1.06 -18.70
C LYS A 205 -11.07 -0.65 -17.30
N GLY A 206 -10.13 0.28 -17.22
CA GLY A 206 -9.74 0.93 -15.95
C GLY A 206 -8.26 0.79 -15.59
N PRO A 207 -7.74 1.66 -14.69
CA PRO A 207 -6.32 1.72 -14.33
C PRO A 207 -5.83 0.46 -13.61
N ILE A 208 -6.67 -0.20 -12.79
CA ILE A 208 -6.31 -1.42 -12.05
C ILE A 208 -6.02 -2.57 -13.01
N GLU A 209 -6.93 -2.81 -13.95
CA GLU A 209 -6.81 -3.87 -14.94
C GLU A 209 -5.61 -3.62 -15.84
N ALA A 210 -5.36 -2.36 -16.22
CA ALA A 210 -4.18 -1.97 -16.99
C ALA A 210 -2.86 -2.33 -16.25
N CYS A 211 -2.74 -1.99 -14.97
CA CYS A 211 -1.57 -2.35 -14.16
C CYS A 211 -1.39 -3.87 -14.01
N GLN A 212 -2.47 -4.61 -13.75
CA GLN A 212 -2.43 -6.07 -13.67
C GLN A 212 -2.02 -6.71 -15.00
N ALA A 213 -2.46 -6.14 -16.11
CA ALA A 213 -2.08 -6.61 -17.44
C ALA A 213 -0.62 -6.32 -17.76
N ALA A 214 -0.08 -5.16 -17.36
CA ALA A 214 1.33 -4.83 -17.51
C ALA A 214 2.22 -5.81 -16.73
N LEU A 215 1.90 -6.07 -15.45
CA LEU A 215 2.61 -7.06 -14.63
C LEU A 215 2.51 -8.48 -15.20
N ARG A 216 1.36 -8.86 -15.78
CA ARG A 216 1.22 -10.15 -16.47
C ARG A 216 2.14 -10.27 -17.67
N SER A 217 2.24 -9.21 -18.47
CA SER A 217 3.15 -9.18 -19.62
C SER A 217 4.61 -9.25 -19.18
N TRP A 218 4.95 -8.62 -18.05
CA TRP A 218 6.29 -8.75 -17.48
C TRP A 218 6.60 -10.18 -17.03
N LEU A 219 5.66 -10.84 -16.33
CA LEU A 219 5.78 -12.27 -15.98
C LEU A 219 5.96 -13.17 -17.21
N GLU A 220 5.21 -12.90 -18.29
CA GLU A 220 5.35 -13.64 -19.55
C GLU A 220 6.73 -13.45 -20.18
N ILE A 221 7.30 -12.24 -20.13
CA ILE A 221 8.65 -11.96 -20.63
C ILE A 221 9.68 -12.72 -19.79
N MET A 222 9.58 -12.68 -18.46
CA MET A 222 10.49 -13.42 -17.56
C MET A 222 10.43 -14.93 -17.79
N ALA A 223 9.22 -15.47 -18.02
CA ALA A 223 9.03 -16.89 -18.36
C ALA A 223 9.72 -17.26 -19.69
N ARG A 224 9.66 -16.38 -20.69
CA ARG A 224 10.20 -16.63 -22.03
C ARG A 224 11.70 -16.35 -22.15
N SER A 225 12.25 -15.45 -21.33
CA SER A 225 13.70 -15.26 -21.24
C SER A 225 14.37 -16.45 -20.56
N GLY A 226 13.61 -17.22 -19.76
CA GLY A 226 14.14 -18.34 -18.98
C GLY A 226 14.84 -17.89 -17.71
N ASP A 227 14.67 -16.63 -17.29
CA ASP A 227 15.19 -16.11 -16.02
C ASP A 227 14.47 -16.75 -14.84
N PHE A 228 13.15 -16.91 -14.97
CA PHE A 228 12.27 -17.50 -13.97
C PHE A 228 11.21 -18.37 -14.64
N GLU A 229 10.79 -19.45 -13.98
CA GLU A 229 9.64 -20.24 -14.41
C GLU A 229 8.39 -19.74 -13.69
N ILE A 230 7.35 -19.43 -14.47
CA ILE A 230 6.06 -18.96 -13.94
C ILE A 230 5.02 -20.07 -14.07
N GLY A 231 4.58 -20.60 -12.94
CA GLY A 231 3.57 -21.64 -12.82
C GLY A 231 2.28 -21.16 -12.17
N SER A 232 1.30 -22.06 -12.11
CA SER A 232 0.08 -21.87 -11.30
C SER A 232 -0.23 -23.16 -10.54
N ARG A 233 -0.68 -23.01 -9.30
CA ARG A 233 -1.06 -24.12 -8.41
C ARG A 233 -2.38 -23.83 -7.70
N GLN A 234 -2.98 -24.89 -7.17
CA GLN A 234 -4.07 -24.84 -6.20
C GLN A 234 -3.51 -25.06 -4.80
N ASP A 235 -4.13 -24.43 -3.80
CA ASP A 235 -3.80 -24.68 -2.41
C ASP A 235 -4.24 -26.10 -2.02
N ARG A 236 -3.37 -26.82 -1.28
CA ARG A 236 -3.68 -28.20 -0.89
C ARG A 236 -4.76 -28.31 0.17
N LEU A 237 -4.91 -27.29 1.03
CA LEU A 237 -5.91 -27.25 2.09
C LEU A 237 -7.21 -26.63 1.59
N ASP A 238 -7.15 -25.80 0.55
CA ASP A 238 -8.30 -25.13 -0.07
C ASP A 238 -8.23 -25.21 -1.62
N PRO A 239 -8.80 -26.26 -2.23
CA PRO A 239 -8.72 -26.46 -3.69
C PRO A 239 -9.35 -25.33 -4.53
N GLU A 240 -10.20 -24.49 -3.95
CA GLU A 240 -10.79 -23.34 -4.64
C GLU A 240 -9.79 -22.18 -4.79
N LEU A 241 -8.79 -22.10 -3.90
CA LEU A 241 -7.76 -21.08 -3.95
C LEU A 241 -6.70 -21.41 -5.00
N ARG A 242 -6.61 -20.57 -6.03
CA ARG A 242 -5.58 -20.64 -7.08
C ARG A 242 -4.60 -19.48 -6.97
N PHE A 243 -3.32 -19.79 -7.09
CA PHE A 243 -2.23 -18.81 -7.07
C PHE A 243 -1.20 -19.09 -8.17
N GLY A 244 -0.41 -18.07 -8.48
CA GLY A 244 0.78 -18.17 -9.32
C GLY A 244 1.99 -18.56 -8.48
N THR A 245 2.99 -19.17 -9.10
CA THR A 245 4.25 -19.53 -8.45
C THR A 245 5.41 -19.10 -9.33
N LEU A 246 6.38 -18.40 -8.75
CA LEU A 246 7.60 -17.99 -9.43
C LEU A 246 8.77 -18.85 -8.93
N TRP A 247 9.44 -19.55 -9.85
CA TRP A 247 10.54 -20.48 -9.57
C TRP A 247 11.82 -20.03 -10.26
N TYR A 248 12.97 -20.47 -9.75
CA TYR A 248 14.20 -20.43 -10.53
C TYR A 248 14.18 -21.46 -11.65
N SER A 249 14.69 -21.06 -12.83
CA SER A 249 14.68 -21.88 -14.04
C SER A 249 15.53 -23.16 -13.90
N ARG A 250 14.95 -24.29 -14.32
CA ARG A 250 15.52 -25.63 -14.23
C ARG A 250 15.53 -26.31 -15.60
N VAL A 251 16.57 -27.10 -15.86
CA VAL A 251 16.57 -27.97 -17.04
C VAL A 251 15.55 -29.08 -16.81
N ASP A 252 14.57 -29.20 -17.71
CA ASP A 252 13.48 -30.19 -17.66
C ASP A 252 12.65 -30.19 -16.35
N GLY A 253 12.63 -29.06 -15.63
CA GLY A 253 11.86 -28.90 -14.38
C GLY A 253 12.37 -29.73 -13.20
N ARG A 254 13.58 -30.31 -13.28
CA ARG A 254 14.17 -31.17 -12.22
C ARG A 254 15.56 -30.71 -11.81
N GLY A 255 15.96 -31.02 -10.58
CA GLY A 255 17.31 -30.78 -10.08
C GLY A 255 17.57 -29.35 -9.58
N ARG A 256 18.85 -28.98 -9.46
CA ARG A 256 19.26 -27.64 -9.03
C ARG A 256 18.96 -26.62 -10.14
N PRO A 257 18.63 -25.36 -9.80
CA PRO A 257 18.50 -24.30 -10.79
C PRO A 257 19.75 -24.23 -11.68
N TYR A 258 19.56 -24.18 -12.99
CA TYR A 258 20.67 -24.07 -13.94
C TYR A 258 21.19 -22.63 -14.02
N HIS A 259 20.29 -21.66 -13.89
CA HIS A 259 20.59 -20.26 -13.90
C HIS A 259 19.81 -19.54 -12.79
N ILE A 260 20.50 -18.69 -12.05
CA ILE A 260 19.91 -17.82 -11.02
C ILE A 260 20.30 -16.40 -11.42
N PRO A 261 19.37 -15.61 -11.98
CA PRO A 261 19.68 -14.25 -12.41
C PRO A 261 20.04 -13.37 -11.21
N PHE A 262 19.28 -13.49 -10.11
CA PHE A 262 19.55 -12.86 -8.82
C PHE A 262 18.70 -13.52 -7.72
N LEU A 263 19.04 -13.26 -6.45
CA LEU A 263 18.36 -13.86 -5.30
C LEU A 263 17.05 -13.13 -4.94
N LEU A 264 16.00 -13.89 -4.66
CA LEU A 264 14.72 -13.36 -4.18
C LEU A 264 14.60 -13.50 -2.65
N PRO A 265 13.97 -12.53 -1.95
CA PRO A 265 13.88 -12.53 -0.49
C PRO A 265 13.28 -13.81 0.06
N GLY A 266 13.96 -14.50 0.96
CA GLY A 266 13.45 -15.74 1.56
C GLY A 266 13.23 -16.89 0.56
N THR A 267 13.93 -16.88 -0.57
CA THR A 267 14.17 -18.09 -1.37
C THR A 267 15.58 -18.60 -1.15
N MET A 268 15.78 -19.91 -1.19
CA MET A 268 17.12 -20.50 -1.26
C MET A 268 17.21 -21.45 -2.43
N ALA A 269 18.21 -21.26 -3.29
CA ALA A 269 18.39 -22.06 -4.50
C ALA A 269 18.71 -23.54 -4.23
N GLU A 270 19.20 -23.86 -3.03
CA GLU A 270 19.65 -25.20 -2.66
C GLU A 270 18.56 -26.05 -2.00
N ASN A 271 17.47 -25.43 -1.55
CA ASN A 271 16.38 -26.13 -0.86
C ASN A 271 15.13 -26.13 -1.73
N TRP A 272 14.70 -27.33 -2.17
CA TRP A 272 13.45 -27.50 -2.91
C TRP A 272 12.23 -27.02 -2.12
N MET A 273 12.32 -26.94 -0.78
CA MET A 273 11.30 -26.37 0.09
C MET A 273 11.38 -24.84 0.20
N SER A 274 12.19 -24.14 -0.57
CA SER A 274 12.20 -22.65 -0.62
C SER A 274 12.60 -22.09 -1.97
N ASP A 275 12.44 -22.89 -3.02
CA ASP A 275 12.85 -22.58 -4.40
C ASP A 275 11.83 -21.75 -5.18
N HIS A 276 10.69 -21.41 -4.59
CA HIS A 276 9.62 -20.67 -5.25
C HIS A 276 8.85 -19.71 -4.35
N LYS A 277 8.22 -18.73 -5.00
CA LYS A 277 7.36 -17.72 -4.37
C LYS A 277 5.92 -17.82 -4.85
N PRO A 278 4.96 -18.14 -3.95
CA PRO A 278 3.54 -18.04 -4.26
C PRO A 278 3.08 -16.58 -4.37
N PHE A 279 2.27 -16.27 -5.37
CA PHE A 279 1.71 -14.94 -5.54
C PHE A 279 0.28 -14.93 -6.12
N ILE A 280 -0.46 -13.86 -5.84
CA ILE A 280 -1.70 -13.48 -6.53
C ILE A 280 -1.45 -12.16 -7.26
N LEU A 281 -1.93 -12.07 -8.50
CA LEU A 281 -1.85 -10.86 -9.32
C LEU A 281 -3.19 -10.12 -9.43
N GLU A 282 -4.28 -10.88 -9.58
CA GLU A 282 -5.61 -10.30 -9.79
C GLU A 282 -6.28 -9.98 -8.44
N ARG A 283 -6.65 -8.72 -8.22
CA ARG A 283 -7.37 -8.28 -7.00
C ARG A 283 -8.64 -9.09 -6.76
N GLY A 284 -9.34 -9.47 -7.83
CA GLY A 284 -10.55 -10.31 -7.76
C GLY A 284 -10.31 -11.77 -7.33
N ARG A 285 -9.05 -12.23 -7.27
CA ARG A 285 -8.67 -13.56 -6.76
C ARG A 285 -8.18 -13.54 -5.32
N ILE A 286 -8.12 -12.38 -4.68
CA ILE A 286 -7.82 -12.31 -3.25
C ILE A 286 -8.96 -13.04 -2.52
N PRO A 287 -8.66 -14.12 -1.78
CA PRO A 287 -9.70 -14.85 -1.07
C PRO A 287 -10.33 -13.96 -0.01
N VAL A 288 -11.56 -14.27 0.38
CA VAL A 288 -12.28 -13.58 1.44
C VAL A 288 -12.58 -14.60 2.54
N PRO A 289 -11.94 -14.49 3.73
CA PRO A 289 -10.96 -13.48 4.12
C PRO A 289 -9.60 -13.61 3.40
N PRO A 290 -8.82 -12.51 3.28
CA PRO A 290 -7.49 -12.55 2.67
C PRO A 290 -6.58 -13.52 3.41
N ARG A 291 -5.95 -14.44 2.67
CA ARG A 291 -4.97 -15.38 3.21
C ARG A 291 -3.56 -14.81 3.10
N LYS A 292 -2.77 -15.02 4.16
CA LYS A 292 -1.35 -14.64 4.21
C LYS A 292 -0.42 -15.79 3.83
N THR A 293 -0.91 -17.02 3.87
CA THR A 293 -0.13 -18.22 3.55
C THR A 293 -0.91 -19.21 2.69
N VAL A 294 -0.16 -20.05 1.97
CA VAL A 294 -0.67 -21.16 1.16
C VAL A 294 0.17 -22.42 1.38
N SER A 295 -0.43 -23.60 1.26
CA SER A 295 0.27 -24.88 1.27
C SER A 295 0.51 -25.34 -0.16
N THR A 296 1.78 -25.39 -0.59
CA THR A 296 2.14 -25.78 -1.96
C THR A 296 2.43 -27.26 -2.06
N ASP A 297 3.00 -27.84 -1.01
CA ASP A 297 3.53 -29.20 -0.98
C ASP A 297 3.22 -29.92 0.35
N SER A 298 3.32 -31.25 0.36
CA SER A 298 3.07 -32.08 1.55
C SER A 298 4.25 -31.99 2.52
N GLY A 299 3.98 -31.70 3.79
CA GLY A 299 4.99 -31.56 4.84
C GLY A 299 5.31 -30.12 5.23
N GLU A 300 4.57 -29.13 4.71
CA GLU A 300 4.68 -27.73 5.14
C GLU A 300 3.75 -27.45 6.33
N ASP A 301 4.29 -27.45 7.56
CA ASP A 301 3.49 -27.27 8.77
C ASP A 301 2.92 -25.85 8.96
N SER A 302 3.60 -24.83 8.42
CA SER A 302 3.23 -23.41 8.57
C SER A 302 2.72 -22.73 7.29
N GLY A 303 2.77 -23.43 6.15
CA GLY A 303 2.50 -22.86 4.82
C GLY A 303 3.51 -21.78 4.41
N ARG A 304 3.49 -21.41 3.13
CA ARG A 304 4.35 -20.38 2.54
C ARG A 304 3.67 -19.03 2.51
N PRO A 305 4.39 -17.91 2.70
CA PRO A 305 3.84 -16.56 2.49
C PRO A 305 3.25 -16.41 1.09
N LEU A 306 2.01 -15.95 1.02
CA LEU A 306 1.32 -15.61 -0.21
C LEU A 306 1.48 -14.12 -0.49
N HIS A 307 2.15 -13.78 -1.59
CA HIS A 307 2.40 -12.39 -1.94
C HIS A 307 1.32 -11.84 -2.87
N PHE A 308 0.88 -10.60 -2.67
CA PHE A 308 0.13 -9.89 -3.71
C PHE A 308 1.13 -9.17 -4.60
N LEU A 309 1.32 -9.66 -5.83
CA LEU A 309 2.30 -9.10 -6.76
C LEU A 309 1.73 -7.81 -7.35
N ASP A 310 2.13 -6.70 -6.75
CA ASP A 310 1.88 -5.34 -7.22
C ASP A 310 3.05 -4.43 -6.84
N HIS A 311 3.04 -3.21 -7.36
CA HIS A 311 4.04 -2.19 -7.10
C HIS A 311 4.19 -1.93 -5.59
N GLY A 312 5.43 -1.93 -5.09
CA GLY A 312 5.73 -1.74 -3.67
C GLY A 312 5.57 -2.99 -2.81
N SER A 313 5.33 -4.16 -3.40
CA SER A 313 5.42 -5.44 -2.67
C SER A 313 6.87 -5.92 -2.62
N ASP A 314 7.29 -6.56 -1.52
CA ASP A 314 8.65 -7.08 -1.35
C ASP A 314 9.14 -7.92 -2.53
N LEU A 315 8.24 -8.73 -3.12
CA LEU A 315 8.57 -9.57 -4.29
C LEU A 315 8.76 -8.73 -5.54
N HIS A 316 7.86 -7.77 -5.80
CA HIS A 316 7.98 -6.86 -6.94
C HIS A 316 9.27 -6.04 -6.85
N ASP A 317 9.54 -5.43 -5.70
CA ASP A 317 10.67 -4.53 -5.52
C ASP A 317 12.00 -5.28 -5.59
N ALA A 318 12.05 -6.53 -5.09
CA ALA A 318 13.20 -7.39 -5.29
C ALA A 318 13.44 -7.76 -6.76
N LEU A 319 12.38 -8.03 -7.54
CA LEU A 319 12.49 -8.28 -8.97
C LEU A 319 13.02 -7.05 -9.70
N VAL A 320 12.47 -5.86 -9.43
CA VAL A 320 12.93 -4.61 -10.03
C VAL A 320 14.39 -4.34 -9.68
N ALA A 321 14.74 -4.39 -8.39
CA ALA A 321 16.11 -4.14 -7.93
C ALA A 321 17.12 -5.13 -8.53
N GLY A 322 16.73 -6.41 -8.63
CA GLY A 322 17.53 -7.45 -9.27
C GLY A 322 17.82 -7.15 -10.74
N TYR A 323 16.78 -6.88 -11.54
CA TYR A 323 16.94 -6.55 -12.96
C TYR A 323 17.68 -5.23 -13.19
N VAL A 324 17.47 -4.21 -12.35
CA VAL A 324 18.23 -2.95 -12.43
C VAL A 324 19.71 -3.20 -12.13
N SER A 325 20.02 -4.03 -11.13
CA SER A 325 21.41 -4.40 -10.80
C SER A 325 22.09 -5.14 -11.95
N GLU A 326 21.44 -6.17 -12.51
CA GLU A 326 21.97 -6.90 -13.67
C GLU A 326 22.09 -6.00 -14.91
N GLY A 327 21.10 -5.13 -15.13
CA GLY A 327 21.12 -4.15 -16.20
C GLY A 327 22.30 -3.19 -16.10
N ARG A 328 22.61 -2.69 -14.89
CA ARG A 328 23.79 -1.83 -14.64
C ARG A 328 25.10 -2.59 -14.87
N LYS A 329 25.19 -3.87 -14.51
CA LYS A 329 26.39 -4.70 -14.76
C LYS A 329 26.68 -4.89 -16.25
N LEU A 330 25.64 -4.99 -17.08
CA LEU A 330 25.77 -5.31 -18.50
C LEU A 330 25.75 -4.08 -19.43
N PHE A 331 24.89 -3.10 -19.16
CA PHE A 331 24.55 -2.04 -20.13
C PHE A 331 25.04 -0.65 -19.73
N ALA A 332 25.66 -0.48 -18.55
CA ALA A 332 26.13 0.83 -18.08
C ALA A 332 27.16 1.46 -19.01
N GLN A 333 27.25 2.79 -18.99
CA GLN A 333 28.12 3.58 -19.86
C GLN A 333 29.61 3.17 -19.79
N GLY A 334 30.09 2.74 -18.61
CA GLY A 334 31.46 2.26 -18.40
C GLY A 334 31.74 0.85 -18.96
N GLN A 335 30.73 0.11 -19.40
CA GLN A 335 30.86 -1.23 -19.98
C GLN A 335 30.91 -1.16 -21.52
N PRO A 336 31.54 -2.16 -22.18
CA PRO A 336 31.44 -2.32 -23.63
C PRO A 336 29.97 -2.39 -24.06
N ALA A 337 29.61 -1.70 -25.16
CA ALA A 337 28.24 -1.71 -25.64
C ALA A 337 27.80 -3.13 -26.00
N VAL A 338 26.70 -3.59 -25.43
CA VAL A 338 26.15 -4.92 -25.72
C VAL A 338 25.45 -4.87 -27.06
N HIS A 339 25.89 -5.74 -27.97
CA HIS A 339 25.25 -5.95 -29.26
C HIS A 339 24.32 -7.16 -29.20
N SER A 340 23.08 -7.01 -29.65
CA SER A 340 22.09 -8.08 -29.72
C SER A 340 21.47 -8.12 -31.10
N ILE A 341 21.35 -9.33 -31.66
CA ILE A 341 20.50 -9.58 -32.82
C ILE A 341 19.14 -10.00 -32.29
N VAL A 342 18.11 -9.26 -32.65
CA VAL A 342 16.72 -9.46 -32.23
C VAL A 342 15.90 -9.90 -33.43
N THR A 343 15.29 -11.07 -33.33
CA THR A 343 14.30 -11.54 -34.29
C THR A 343 12.92 -11.17 -33.78
N LEU A 344 12.25 -10.27 -34.50
CA LEU A 344 10.90 -9.82 -34.15
C LEU A 344 9.84 -10.79 -34.69
N PRO A 345 8.72 -10.99 -33.97
CA PRO A 345 7.60 -11.79 -34.48
C PRO A 345 6.94 -11.16 -35.71
N GLU A 346 6.18 -11.95 -36.46
CA GLU A 346 5.38 -11.44 -37.56
C GLU A 346 4.32 -10.45 -37.05
N GLY A 347 4.10 -9.36 -37.78
CA GLY A 347 3.18 -8.28 -37.36
C GLY A 347 3.74 -7.33 -36.31
N HIS A 348 4.99 -7.51 -35.85
CA HIS A 348 5.60 -6.58 -34.89
C HIS A 348 5.81 -5.18 -35.51
N PRO A 349 5.36 -4.07 -34.88
CA PRO A 349 5.43 -2.72 -35.45
C PRO A 349 6.85 -2.21 -35.74
N ALA A 350 7.85 -2.68 -34.99
CA ALA A 350 9.26 -2.36 -35.21
C ALA A 350 9.97 -3.26 -36.25
N ARG A 351 9.24 -4.12 -36.97
CA ARG A 351 9.86 -4.96 -38.02
C ARG A 351 10.41 -4.08 -39.14
N GLY A 352 11.59 -4.45 -39.68
CA GLY A 352 12.30 -3.67 -40.69
C GLY A 352 13.05 -2.45 -40.12
N GLN A 353 13.11 -2.31 -38.79
CA GLN A 353 13.89 -1.27 -38.14
C GLN A 353 15.39 -1.46 -38.43
N PRO A 354 16.13 -0.41 -38.84
CA PRO A 354 17.59 -0.48 -38.97
C PRO A 354 18.27 -0.74 -37.61
N PRO A 355 19.57 -1.12 -37.60
CA PRO A 355 20.34 -1.23 -36.38
C PRO A 355 20.21 0.04 -35.53
N THR A 356 19.78 -0.13 -34.28
CA THR A 356 19.39 0.97 -33.40
C THR A 356 20.13 0.86 -32.07
N ILE A 357 20.71 1.96 -31.60
CA ILE A 357 21.19 2.10 -30.22
C ILE A 357 20.07 2.71 -29.41
N VAL A 358 19.65 2.05 -28.34
CA VAL A 358 18.68 2.58 -27.38
C VAL A 358 19.40 2.84 -26.07
N THR A 359 19.25 4.04 -25.54
CA THR A 359 19.73 4.42 -24.20
C THR A 359 18.55 4.84 -23.34
N VAL A 360 18.49 4.30 -22.13
CA VAL A 360 17.45 4.61 -21.15
C VAL A 360 18.06 5.07 -19.83
N ALA A 361 17.33 5.91 -19.10
CA ALA A 361 17.62 6.29 -17.73
C ALA A 361 16.29 6.45 -16.98
N ASP A 362 16.25 6.07 -15.71
CA ASP A 362 15.12 6.36 -14.84
C ASP A 362 15.17 7.82 -14.38
N TYR A 363 14.01 8.45 -14.22
CA TYR A 363 13.87 9.74 -13.56
C TYR A 363 12.86 9.58 -12.43
N ASP A 364 13.32 9.81 -11.20
CA ASP A 364 12.46 9.94 -10.04
C ASP A 364 12.67 11.35 -9.49
N PRO A 365 11.61 12.17 -9.33
CA PRO A 365 11.76 13.49 -8.74
C PRO A 365 12.19 13.42 -7.27
N PHE A 366 11.86 12.35 -6.54
CA PHE A 366 12.23 12.20 -5.13
C PHE A 366 12.62 10.73 -4.82
N PRO A 367 13.81 10.29 -5.24
CA PRO A 367 14.27 8.93 -4.99
C PRO A 367 14.59 8.71 -3.50
N ASP A 368 14.68 7.44 -3.09
CA ASP A 368 14.77 7.05 -1.68
C ASP A 368 16.08 7.53 -1.03
N GLU A 369 17.13 7.74 -1.82
CA GLU A 369 18.40 8.34 -1.41
C GLU A 369 18.23 9.78 -0.88
N LEU A 370 17.11 10.42 -1.19
CA LEU A 370 16.76 11.75 -0.66
C LEU A 370 15.98 11.68 0.64
N LEU A 371 15.56 10.51 1.09
CA LEU A 371 14.93 10.44 2.40
C LEU A 371 15.98 10.80 3.46
N PRO A 372 15.64 11.69 4.41
CA PRO A 372 16.54 11.98 5.51
C PRO A 372 16.80 10.67 6.31
N PRO A 373 18.02 10.45 6.80
CA PRO A 373 18.25 9.36 7.74
C PRO A 373 17.37 9.55 8.98
N ILE A 374 16.89 8.45 9.55
CA ILE A 374 16.06 8.48 10.77
C ILE A 374 16.75 9.30 11.86
N TRP A 375 18.07 9.13 12.01
CA TRP A 375 18.88 9.82 13.01
C TRP A 375 19.83 10.82 12.36
N SER A 376 19.50 12.11 12.47
CA SER A 376 20.44 13.20 12.21
C SER A 376 21.52 13.27 13.30
N VAL A 377 22.63 13.95 13.03
CA VAL A 377 23.70 14.14 14.03
C VAL A 377 23.15 14.80 15.31
N PRO A 378 22.35 15.89 15.26
CA PRO A 378 21.73 16.45 16.46
C PRO A 378 20.78 15.48 17.18
N ALA A 379 20.00 14.67 16.43
CA ALA A 379 19.09 13.71 17.04
C ALA A 379 19.84 12.59 17.79
N ARG A 380 20.99 12.14 17.26
CA ARG A 380 21.85 11.17 17.95
C ARG A 380 22.39 11.73 19.27
N ALA A 381 22.80 12.99 19.28
CA ALA A 381 23.27 13.64 20.50
C ALA A 381 22.18 13.65 21.60
N ILE A 382 20.93 13.97 21.24
CA ILE A 382 19.81 13.91 22.19
C ILE A 382 19.58 12.47 22.67
N LEU A 383 19.60 11.49 21.76
CA LEU A 383 19.41 10.06 22.09
C LEU A 383 20.47 9.54 23.07
N GLU A 384 21.73 9.91 22.88
CA GLU A 384 22.85 9.49 23.73
C GLU A 384 22.71 9.95 25.20
N THR A 385 21.98 11.04 25.44
CA THR A 385 21.69 11.54 26.79
C THR A 385 20.52 10.82 27.48
N ALA A 386 19.82 9.91 26.79
CA ALA A 386 18.70 9.16 27.36
C ALA A 386 19.19 7.97 28.21
N ALA A 387 18.83 7.97 29.50
CA ALA A 387 19.33 7.01 30.47
C ALA A 387 18.62 5.64 30.44
N THR A 388 17.40 5.58 29.90
CA THR A 388 16.55 4.37 29.95
C THR A 388 16.05 3.99 28.56
N ASP A 389 15.77 2.70 28.36
CA ASP A 389 15.25 2.20 27.08
C ASP A 389 13.86 2.76 26.75
N ALA A 390 13.02 2.98 27.76
CA ALA A 390 11.73 3.65 27.58
C ALA A 390 11.88 5.07 27.01
N GLN A 391 12.87 5.84 27.47
CA GLN A 391 13.17 7.16 26.92
C GLN A 391 13.69 7.05 25.48
N LYS A 392 14.60 6.11 25.21
CA LYS A 392 15.11 5.88 23.85
C LYS A 392 14.00 5.49 22.87
N MET A 393 13.08 4.63 23.28
CA MET A 393 11.91 4.23 22.49
C MET A 393 10.99 5.42 22.20
N ALA A 394 10.73 6.28 23.18
CA ALA A 394 9.93 7.49 22.99
C ALA A 394 10.59 8.45 21.97
N LEU A 395 11.90 8.69 22.10
CA LEU A 395 12.65 9.50 21.14
C LEU A 395 12.67 8.86 19.74
N ALA A 396 12.81 7.53 19.66
CA ALA A 396 12.75 6.80 18.39
C ALA A 396 11.37 6.92 17.73
N ALA A 397 10.28 6.93 18.51
CA ALA A 397 8.93 7.15 17.99
C ALA A 397 8.80 8.52 17.32
N ASP A 398 9.36 9.59 17.90
CA ASP A 398 9.38 10.92 17.28
C ASP A 398 10.13 10.92 15.95
N ARG A 399 11.27 10.23 15.90
CA ARG A 399 12.07 10.11 14.68
C ARG A 399 11.38 9.31 13.60
N LEU A 400 10.72 8.21 13.97
CA LEU A 400 9.90 7.43 13.05
C LEU A 400 8.73 8.26 12.51
N GLN A 401 8.08 9.05 13.36
CA GLN A 401 7.01 9.96 12.94
C GLN A 401 7.50 10.98 11.91
N LEU A 402 8.65 11.63 12.16
CA LEU A 402 9.27 12.53 11.19
C LEU A 402 9.62 11.81 9.88
N HIS A 403 10.14 10.58 9.96
CA HIS A 403 10.46 9.78 8.77
C HIS A 403 9.21 9.41 7.97
N PHE A 404 8.09 9.07 8.64
CA PHE A 404 6.80 8.86 7.97
C PHE A 404 6.27 10.13 7.31
N MET A 405 6.50 11.29 7.91
CA MET A 405 6.20 12.58 7.28
C MET A 405 7.07 12.83 6.05
N ALA A 406 8.36 12.49 6.08
CA ALA A 406 9.24 12.55 4.92
C ALA A 406 8.79 11.63 3.78
N LEU A 407 8.38 10.40 4.10
CA LEU A 407 7.76 9.48 3.13
C LEU A 407 6.43 10.01 2.58
N ALA A 408 5.66 10.75 3.38
CA ALA A 408 4.46 11.43 2.91
C ALA A 408 4.78 12.57 1.93
N VAL A 409 5.83 13.37 2.19
CA VAL A 409 6.34 14.37 1.24
C VAL A 409 6.77 13.70 -0.06
N GLN A 410 7.57 12.63 0.02
CA GLN A 410 8.03 11.88 -1.14
C GLN A 410 6.85 11.37 -2.00
N ARG A 411 5.85 10.75 -1.36
CA ARG A 411 4.64 10.28 -2.06
C ARG A 411 3.87 11.43 -2.70
N TRP A 412 3.72 12.54 -1.99
CA TRP A 412 3.06 13.74 -2.54
C TRP A 412 3.79 14.26 -3.78
N VAL A 413 5.12 14.35 -3.73
CA VAL A 413 5.95 14.74 -4.89
C VAL A 413 5.78 13.75 -6.05
N ARG A 414 5.85 12.44 -5.79
CA ARG A 414 5.67 11.39 -6.82
C ARG A 414 4.23 11.33 -7.38
N LEU A 415 3.22 11.80 -6.65
CA LEU A 415 1.85 11.91 -7.14
C LEU A 415 1.67 13.08 -8.11
N GLU A 416 2.26 14.23 -7.78
CA GLU A 416 2.21 15.40 -8.66
C GLU A 416 3.12 15.21 -9.89
N MET A 417 4.24 14.53 -9.72
CA MET A 417 5.22 14.25 -10.76
C MET A 417 5.63 12.78 -10.67
N PRO A 418 4.97 11.88 -11.43
CA PRO A 418 5.34 10.47 -11.44
C PRO A 418 6.77 10.25 -11.93
N ALA A 419 7.41 9.20 -11.43
CA ALA A 419 8.66 8.71 -11.99
C ALA A 419 8.47 8.33 -13.47
N ARG A 420 9.51 8.52 -14.29
CA ARG A 420 9.48 8.32 -15.74
C ARG A 420 10.69 7.55 -16.21
N LEU A 421 10.51 6.74 -17.25
CA LEU A 421 11.61 6.17 -18.00
C LEU A 421 11.99 7.15 -19.12
N CYS A 422 13.14 7.81 -19.00
CA CYS A 422 13.72 8.66 -20.04
C CYS A 422 14.39 7.78 -21.10
N LYS A 423 14.13 8.07 -22.38
CA LYS A 423 14.49 7.20 -23.51
C LYS A 423 15.04 8.05 -24.65
N VAL A 424 16.19 7.68 -25.20
CA VAL A 424 16.76 8.25 -26.43
C VAL A 424 17.26 7.11 -27.30
N ALA A 425 17.05 7.20 -28.61
CA ALA A 425 17.56 6.18 -29.53
C ALA A 425 18.02 6.79 -30.85
N SER A 426 19.01 6.14 -31.46
CA SER A 426 19.55 6.50 -32.76
C SER A 426 19.64 5.27 -33.65
N SER A 427 19.23 5.41 -34.90
CA SER A 427 19.25 4.37 -35.93
C SER A 427 20.34 4.60 -36.95
N LEU A 428 20.98 3.54 -37.43
CA LEU A 428 21.97 3.62 -38.49
C LEU A 428 21.32 3.40 -39.86
N ALA A 429 21.25 4.46 -40.67
CA ALA A 429 20.77 4.41 -42.06
C ALA A 429 21.79 5.09 -42.99
N ALA A 430 22.19 4.41 -44.07
CA ALA A 430 23.16 4.92 -45.06
C ALA A 430 24.43 5.52 -44.41
N ASP A 431 25.02 4.76 -43.47
CA ASP A 431 26.20 5.13 -42.67
C ASP A 431 26.06 6.40 -41.80
N ARG A 432 24.85 6.87 -41.57
CA ARG A 432 24.55 8.00 -40.67
C ARG A 432 23.62 7.59 -39.54
N TRP A 433 23.89 8.12 -38.35
CA TRP A 433 23.02 7.98 -37.19
C TRP A 433 21.94 9.05 -37.23
N THR A 434 20.68 8.64 -37.16
CA THR A 434 19.52 9.51 -37.11
C THR A 434 18.69 9.22 -35.87
N GLU A 435 18.19 10.27 -35.23
CA GLU A 435 17.33 10.15 -34.06
C GLU A 435 16.05 9.36 -34.36
N VAL A 436 15.62 8.56 -33.39
CA VAL A 436 14.38 7.78 -33.45
C VAL A 436 13.29 8.50 -32.66
N PRO A 437 12.10 8.74 -33.24
CA PRO A 437 10.98 9.34 -32.52
C PRO A 437 10.57 8.52 -31.29
N ALA A 438 10.21 9.19 -30.19
CA ALA A 438 9.89 8.55 -28.90
C ALA A 438 8.86 7.41 -28.99
N GLU A 439 7.79 7.60 -29.77
CA GLU A 439 6.75 6.58 -29.98
C GLU A 439 7.30 5.28 -30.57
N LYS A 440 8.32 5.38 -31.43
CA LYS A 440 8.97 4.23 -32.06
C LYS A 440 9.94 3.54 -31.10
N ILE A 441 10.50 4.26 -30.13
CA ILE A 441 11.37 3.68 -29.10
C ILE A 441 10.57 2.71 -28.22
N ASP A 442 9.34 3.07 -27.83
CA ASP A 442 8.47 2.19 -27.07
C ASP A 442 8.13 0.91 -27.83
N LEU A 443 7.91 1.01 -29.14
CA LEU A 443 7.68 -0.15 -29.99
C LEU A 443 8.93 -1.04 -30.09
N ILE A 444 10.13 -0.46 -30.13
CA ILE A 444 11.39 -1.22 -30.15
C ILE A 444 11.63 -1.96 -28.82
N LEU A 445 11.27 -1.33 -27.70
CA LEU A 445 11.45 -1.90 -26.36
C LEU A 445 10.34 -2.88 -25.96
N SER A 446 9.25 -2.98 -26.72
CA SER A 446 8.17 -3.93 -26.48
C SER A 446 8.48 -5.29 -27.13
N PRO A 447 8.74 -6.38 -26.37
CA PRO A 447 9.13 -7.64 -26.98
C PRO A 447 7.94 -8.51 -27.41
N LEU A 448 6.69 -8.15 -27.05
CA LEU A 448 5.52 -9.00 -27.23
C LEU A 448 4.64 -8.57 -28.41
N VAL A 449 4.15 -9.53 -29.19
CA VAL A 449 3.08 -9.36 -30.19
C VAL A 449 1.89 -10.23 -29.80
N PHE A 450 0.69 -9.65 -29.81
CA PHE A 450 -0.54 -10.36 -29.51
C PHE A 450 -1.26 -10.75 -30.81
N GLY A 451 -1.46 -12.06 -30.98
CA GLY A 451 -2.36 -12.66 -31.98
C GLY A 451 -3.16 -13.79 -31.34
N ALA A 452 -3.52 -14.82 -32.10
CA ALA A 452 -4.16 -16.03 -31.57
C ALA A 452 -3.30 -16.71 -30.47
N ASN A 453 -1.98 -16.56 -30.55
CA ASN A 453 -1.01 -16.92 -29.53
C ASN A 453 -0.10 -15.71 -29.22
N ILE A 454 0.34 -15.58 -27.97
CA ILE A 454 1.33 -14.56 -27.59
C ILE A 454 2.68 -14.99 -28.16
N GLN A 455 3.30 -14.10 -28.94
CA GLN A 455 4.64 -14.29 -29.48
C GLN A 455 5.59 -13.28 -28.81
N CYS A 456 6.86 -13.67 -28.67
CA CYS A 456 7.90 -12.85 -28.07
C CYS A 456 9.11 -12.76 -29.00
N ALA A 457 9.72 -11.59 -29.06
CA ALA A 457 10.99 -11.37 -29.72
C ALA A 457 12.07 -12.28 -29.13
N LYS A 458 12.98 -12.75 -29.98
CA LYS A 458 14.10 -13.60 -29.57
C LYS A 458 15.41 -12.86 -29.77
N GLY A 459 16.19 -12.73 -28.70
CA GLY A 459 17.53 -12.14 -28.74
C GLY A 459 18.62 -13.20 -28.83
N ARG A 460 19.71 -12.88 -29.52
CA ARG A 460 20.98 -13.64 -29.46
C ARG A 460 22.18 -12.70 -29.52
N ALA A 461 23.26 -13.08 -28.85
CA ALA A 461 24.54 -12.41 -29.04
C ALA A 461 25.05 -12.66 -30.48
N PRO A 462 25.52 -11.63 -31.20
CA PRO A 462 26.10 -11.82 -32.52
C PRO A 462 27.46 -12.51 -32.42
N LEU A 463 27.78 -13.35 -33.41
CA LEU A 463 29.10 -14.00 -33.52
C LEU A 463 30.25 -13.00 -33.69
N ARG A 464 29.97 -11.82 -34.25
CA ARG A 464 30.90 -10.69 -34.38
C ARG A 464 30.13 -9.38 -34.17
N GLN A 465 30.77 -8.40 -33.56
CA GLN A 465 30.23 -7.05 -33.49
C GLN A 465 29.99 -6.52 -34.92
N PHE A 466 28.78 -6.03 -35.17
CA PHE A 466 28.40 -5.54 -36.50
C PHE A 466 28.59 -4.03 -36.67
N LEU A 467 28.98 -3.30 -35.61
CA LEU A 467 29.30 -1.87 -35.65
C LEU A 467 30.66 -1.60 -34.99
N ARG A 468 31.32 -0.51 -35.40
CA ARG A 468 32.61 -0.08 -34.82
C ARG A 468 32.42 0.46 -33.39
N PRO A 469 33.23 0.02 -32.41
CA PRO A 469 33.12 0.48 -31.02
C PRO A 469 33.18 2.00 -30.85
N ASP A 470 34.06 2.69 -31.59
CA ASP A 470 34.23 4.15 -31.48
C ASP A 470 32.98 4.92 -31.94
N ALA A 471 32.34 4.46 -33.01
CA ALA A 471 31.09 5.04 -33.49
C ALA A 471 29.96 4.85 -32.48
N VAL A 472 29.85 3.64 -31.90
CA VAL A 472 28.85 3.34 -30.86
C VAL A 472 29.07 4.18 -29.60
N ASN A 473 30.32 4.30 -29.14
CA ASN A 473 30.66 5.08 -27.96
C ASN A 473 30.40 6.58 -28.15
N THR A 474 30.58 7.11 -29.36
CA THR A 474 30.25 8.49 -29.71
C THR A 474 28.74 8.74 -29.59
N VAL A 475 27.92 7.84 -30.13
CA VAL A 475 26.45 7.91 -30.00
C VAL A 475 26.00 7.77 -28.55
N ARG A 476 26.59 6.85 -27.78
CA ARG A 476 26.28 6.67 -26.35
C ARG A 476 26.57 7.92 -25.53
N ARG A 477 27.67 8.63 -25.83
CA ARG A 477 28.01 9.90 -25.16
C ARG A 477 26.97 10.98 -25.48
N GLY A 478 26.62 11.15 -26.76
CA GLY A 478 25.56 12.08 -27.17
C GLY A 478 24.20 11.75 -26.53
N HIS A 479 23.85 10.47 -26.43
CA HIS A 479 22.63 10.05 -25.72
C HIS A 479 22.68 10.38 -24.23
N ALA A 480 23.82 10.18 -23.56
CA ALA A 480 23.97 10.49 -22.14
C ALA A 480 23.83 11.99 -21.87
N GLU A 481 24.39 12.84 -22.74
CA GLU A 481 24.23 14.29 -22.69
C GLU A 481 22.76 14.69 -22.89
N ALA A 482 22.11 14.16 -23.93
CA ALA A 482 20.70 14.42 -24.22
C ALA A 482 19.77 14.00 -23.06
N LEU A 483 20.01 12.82 -22.46
CA LEU A 483 19.26 12.37 -21.29
C LEU A 483 19.50 13.26 -20.07
N SER A 484 20.73 13.74 -19.86
CA SER A 484 21.05 14.65 -18.76
C SER A 484 20.29 15.97 -18.91
N THR A 485 20.22 16.53 -20.12
CA THR A 485 19.40 17.72 -20.42
C THR A 485 17.92 17.46 -20.17
N LEU A 486 17.37 16.36 -20.69
CA LEU A 486 15.96 16.00 -20.49
C LEU A 486 15.62 15.84 -19.00
N ILE A 487 16.47 15.19 -18.22
CA ILE A 487 16.27 15.00 -16.77
C ILE A 487 16.29 16.34 -16.03
N ALA A 488 17.20 17.25 -16.40
CA ALA A 488 17.25 18.60 -15.83
C ALA A 488 15.95 19.36 -16.12
N GLU A 489 15.45 19.32 -17.35
CA GLU A 489 14.16 19.94 -17.71
C GLU A 489 12.99 19.36 -16.92
N LEU A 490 12.94 18.03 -16.73
CA LEU A 490 11.91 17.38 -15.91
C LEU A 490 11.99 17.81 -14.45
N HIS A 491 13.20 17.95 -13.91
CA HIS A 491 13.42 18.45 -12.56
C HIS A 491 12.91 19.89 -12.39
N ASP A 492 13.18 20.77 -13.35
CA ASP A 492 12.67 22.14 -13.34
C ASP A 492 11.14 22.20 -13.48
N GLN A 493 10.54 21.36 -14.33
CA GLN A 493 9.09 21.22 -14.45
C GLN A 493 8.46 20.76 -13.13
N ALA A 494 9.08 19.77 -12.47
CA ALA A 494 8.59 19.26 -11.20
C ALA A 494 8.60 20.35 -10.13
N ARG A 495 9.69 21.12 -10.05
CA ARG A 495 9.78 22.26 -9.12
C ARG A 495 8.73 23.32 -9.42
N ALA A 496 8.58 23.74 -10.68
CA ALA A 496 7.60 24.75 -11.07
C ALA A 496 6.17 24.35 -10.68
N ARG A 497 5.82 23.06 -10.81
CA ARG A 497 4.51 22.53 -10.40
C ARG A 497 4.33 22.46 -8.88
N LEU A 498 5.38 22.15 -8.13
CA LEU A 498 5.30 21.90 -6.68
C LEU A 498 5.39 23.19 -5.85
N VAL A 499 6.08 24.23 -6.33
CA VAL A 499 6.24 25.51 -5.60
C VAL A 499 4.91 26.12 -5.12
N PRO A 500 3.84 26.23 -5.94
CA PRO A 500 2.57 26.81 -5.51
C PRO A 500 1.89 26.01 -4.39
N LEU A 501 2.13 24.70 -4.35
CA LEU A 501 1.49 23.75 -3.42
C LEU A 501 2.28 23.59 -2.11
N ALA A 502 3.57 23.92 -2.13
CA ALA A 502 4.49 23.69 -1.03
C ALA A 502 4.15 24.48 0.24
N SER A 503 3.62 25.70 0.12
CA SER A 503 3.27 26.55 1.27
C SER A 503 2.21 25.90 2.17
N GLY A 504 1.17 25.33 1.56
CA GLY A 504 0.10 24.60 2.26
C GLY A 504 0.59 23.28 2.84
N PHE A 505 1.50 22.57 2.15
CA PHE A 505 2.10 21.35 2.68
C PHE A 505 3.03 21.62 3.87
N ARG A 506 3.92 22.61 3.75
CA ARG A 506 4.84 23.06 4.81
C ARG A 506 4.09 23.49 6.06
N SER A 507 3.02 24.27 5.89
CA SER A 507 2.20 24.73 7.03
C SER A 507 1.59 23.57 7.82
N ARG A 508 1.16 22.51 7.13
CA ARG A 508 0.62 21.30 7.78
C ARG A 508 1.69 20.52 8.55
N LEU A 509 2.89 20.35 7.97
CA LEU A 509 3.99 19.64 8.65
C LEU A 509 4.48 20.41 9.89
N GLY A 510 4.68 21.72 9.75
CA GLY A 510 5.14 22.57 10.85
C GLY A 510 4.12 22.65 11.99
N PHE A 511 2.83 22.75 11.66
CA PHE A 511 1.75 22.79 12.67
C PHE A 511 1.75 21.56 13.59
N HIS A 512 1.95 20.36 13.05
CA HIS A 512 1.98 19.13 13.85
C HIS A 512 3.04 19.19 14.96
N TRP A 513 4.28 19.52 14.60
CA TRP A 513 5.39 19.58 15.56
C TRP A 513 5.33 20.78 16.49
N SER A 514 4.76 21.89 16.03
CA SER A 514 4.51 23.07 16.86
C SER A 514 3.52 22.76 17.98
N GLU A 515 2.40 22.10 17.66
CA GLU A 515 1.42 21.65 18.63
C GLU A 515 1.95 20.57 19.57
N GLU A 516 2.72 19.61 19.05
CA GLU A 516 3.37 18.57 19.86
C GLU A 516 4.38 19.18 20.85
N SER A 517 5.18 20.14 20.39
CA SER A 517 6.12 20.88 21.26
C SER A 517 5.36 21.68 22.33
N ARG A 518 4.27 22.35 21.96
CA ARG A 518 3.42 23.10 22.90
C ARG A 518 2.81 22.18 23.97
N ASN A 519 2.30 21.02 23.56
CA ASN A 519 1.74 20.04 24.49
C ASN A 519 2.80 19.53 25.48
N ARG A 520 4.00 19.22 25.00
CA ARG A 520 5.12 18.79 25.84
C ARG A 520 5.60 19.88 26.79
N GLU A 521 5.59 21.13 26.35
CA GLU A 521 5.90 22.29 27.18
C GLU A 521 4.89 22.44 28.32
N LEU A 522 3.59 22.35 28.03
CA LEU A 522 2.54 22.36 29.05
C LEU A 522 2.66 21.19 30.04
N VAL A 523 2.99 19.99 29.57
CA VAL A 523 3.21 18.82 30.43
C VAL A 523 4.43 19.03 31.34
N LEU A 524 5.52 19.57 30.79
CA LEU A 524 6.72 19.92 31.54
C LEU A 524 6.44 20.99 32.61
N GLU A 525 5.70 22.05 32.25
CA GLU A 525 5.27 23.10 33.18
C GLU A 525 4.40 22.55 34.30
N ARG A 526 3.39 21.73 33.97
CA ARG A 526 2.55 21.05 34.97
C ARG A 526 3.39 20.18 35.89
N ARG A 527 4.38 19.44 35.38
CA ARG A 527 5.24 18.59 36.22
C ARG A 527 6.21 19.40 37.09
N ARG A 528 6.68 20.55 36.62
CA ARG A 528 7.48 21.50 37.40
C ARG A 528 6.64 22.18 38.50
N ALA A 529 5.40 22.57 38.21
CA ALA A 529 4.49 23.23 39.13
C ALA A 529 3.81 22.27 40.12
N ALA A 530 3.72 20.97 39.80
CA ALA A 530 3.13 19.97 40.68
C ALA A 530 3.84 19.98 42.06
N PRO A 531 3.08 19.81 43.16
CA PRO A 531 3.65 19.59 44.48
C PRO A 531 4.65 18.44 44.44
N ALA A 532 5.63 18.43 45.35
CA ALA A 532 6.45 17.24 45.51
C ALA A 532 5.53 16.10 45.98
N ASP A 533 5.19 15.17 45.08
CA ASP A 533 4.60 13.88 45.45
C ASP A 533 5.49 13.22 46.52
N THR A 534 4.95 12.31 47.34
CA THR A 534 5.64 11.53 48.38
C THR A 534 6.73 10.57 47.84
N GLY A 535 7.28 10.84 46.66
CA GLY A 535 8.33 10.04 46.01
C GLY A 535 9.73 10.67 46.06
N PRO A 536 10.78 9.91 45.71
CA PRO A 536 12.16 10.39 45.73
C PRO A 536 12.39 11.58 44.80
N ARG A 537 13.10 12.61 45.29
CA ARG A 537 13.45 13.83 44.52
C ARG A 537 14.18 13.51 43.20
N GLU A 538 15.03 12.49 43.21
CA GLU A 538 15.81 12.03 42.06
C GLU A 538 14.90 11.49 40.93
N LEU A 539 13.84 10.77 41.28
CA LEU A 539 12.87 10.25 40.32
C LEU A 539 12.10 11.40 39.65
N ARG A 540 11.72 12.42 40.42
CA ARG A 540 11.10 13.63 39.87
C ARG A 540 12.06 14.37 38.93
N MET A 541 13.33 14.55 39.32
CA MET A 541 14.33 15.19 38.46
C MET A 541 14.56 14.39 37.16
N GLY A 542 14.61 13.05 37.25
CA GLY A 542 14.74 12.18 36.09
C GLY A 542 13.57 12.30 35.12
N GLN A 543 12.34 12.43 35.63
CA GLN A 543 11.14 12.66 34.81
C GLN A 543 11.16 14.04 34.14
N ILE A 544 11.55 15.09 34.86
CA ILE A 544 11.68 16.44 34.29
C ILE A 544 12.73 16.44 33.17
N ALA A 545 13.91 15.86 33.40
CA ALA A 545 14.96 15.76 32.39
C ALA A 545 14.53 14.93 31.17
N ALA A 546 13.69 13.90 31.37
CA ALA A 546 13.13 13.13 30.26
C ALA A 546 12.14 13.96 29.41
N LEU A 547 11.28 14.75 30.06
CA LEU A 547 10.36 15.66 29.39
C LEU A 547 11.10 16.79 28.64
N GLU A 548 12.17 17.32 29.22
CA GLU A 548 13.05 18.31 28.56
C GLU A 548 13.68 17.75 27.29
N ARG A 549 14.23 16.54 27.34
CA ARG A 549 14.77 15.85 26.15
C ARG A 549 13.69 15.56 25.10
N SER A 550 12.51 15.14 25.53
CA SER A 550 11.39 14.90 24.62
C SER A 550 10.93 16.20 23.94
N LEU A 551 10.89 17.32 24.66
CA LEU A 551 10.61 18.64 24.10
C LEU A 551 11.71 19.09 23.13
N GLU A 552 12.98 18.88 23.48
CA GLU A 552 14.13 19.18 22.61
C GLU A 552 14.07 18.39 21.30
N MET A 553 13.75 17.09 21.37
CA MET A 553 13.56 16.25 20.19
C MET A 553 12.39 16.72 19.33
N SER A 554 11.26 17.09 19.93
CA SER A 554 10.10 17.63 19.22
C SER A 554 10.45 18.90 18.43
N ARG A 555 11.15 19.84 19.07
CA ARG A 555 11.63 21.09 18.43
C ARG A 555 12.66 20.82 17.34
N LEU A 556 13.51 19.81 17.51
CA LEU A 556 14.42 19.38 16.44
C LEU A 556 13.64 18.82 15.25
N CYS A 557 12.67 17.95 15.49
CA CYS A 557 11.81 17.40 14.44
C CYS A 557 11.01 18.50 13.72
N GLU A 558 10.54 19.52 14.43
CA GLU A 558 9.90 20.70 13.83
C GLU A 558 10.82 21.36 12.78
N ARG A 559 12.04 21.73 13.19
CA ARG A 559 13.02 22.38 12.32
C ARG A 559 13.39 21.50 11.12
N GLU A 560 13.64 20.22 11.36
CA GLU A 560 13.98 19.28 10.30
C GLU A 560 12.80 19.06 9.34
N SER A 561 11.57 19.00 9.83
CA SER A 561 10.37 18.84 9.00
C SER A 561 10.15 20.02 8.04
N ALA A 562 10.39 21.25 8.50
CA ALA A 562 10.32 22.44 7.65
C ALA A 562 11.40 22.39 6.56
N ALA A 563 12.62 21.97 6.92
CA ALA A 563 13.73 21.85 6.00
C ALA A 563 13.53 20.78 4.92
N LEU A 564 12.67 19.76 5.12
CA LEU A 564 12.42 18.71 4.12
C LEU A 564 11.89 19.27 2.80
N VAL A 565 10.86 20.11 2.89
CA VAL A 565 10.21 20.71 1.71
C VAL A 565 11.15 21.75 1.10
N ASP A 566 11.78 22.58 1.93
CA ASP A 566 12.67 23.63 1.44
C ASP A 566 13.92 23.07 0.74
N SER A 567 14.52 21.98 1.26
CA SER A 567 15.68 21.33 0.64
C SER A 567 15.34 20.74 -0.73
N PHE A 568 14.14 20.17 -0.87
CA PHE A 568 13.65 19.67 -2.15
C PHE A 568 13.45 20.81 -3.16
N LEU A 569 12.83 21.92 -2.73
CA LEU A 569 12.59 23.07 -3.61
C LEU A 569 13.85 23.85 -3.95
N ALA A 570 14.85 23.89 -3.07
CA ALA A 570 16.05 24.68 -3.25
C ALA A 570 17.09 24.05 -4.20
N ALA A 571 16.85 22.83 -4.70
CA ALA A 571 17.81 22.06 -5.52
C ALA A 571 19.19 21.88 -4.83
N THR A 572 19.24 21.97 -3.50
CA THR A 572 20.49 21.90 -2.73
C THR A 572 21.04 20.48 -2.59
N ARG A 573 20.30 19.47 -3.01
CA ARG A 573 20.79 18.09 -3.06
C ARG A 573 21.27 17.80 -4.47
N GLU A 574 22.60 17.76 -4.62
CA GLU A 574 23.23 17.17 -5.80
C GLU A 574 22.74 15.74 -5.94
N HIS A 575 21.85 15.50 -6.90
CA HIS A 575 21.49 14.15 -7.29
C HIS A 575 22.55 13.67 -8.27
N SER A 576 23.17 12.53 -7.98
CA SER A 576 23.91 11.82 -9.01
C SER A 576 22.93 11.53 -10.14
N LEU A 577 23.18 12.09 -11.33
CA LEU A 577 22.37 11.80 -12.49
C LEU A 577 22.30 10.27 -12.67
N PRO A 578 21.10 9.72 -12.94
CA PRO A 578 20.91 8.30 -13.09
C PRO A 578 21.81 7.76 -14.19
N THR A 579 22.48 6.64 -13.94
CA THR A 579 23.47 6.08 -14.87
C THR A 579 22.76 5.51 -16.10
N PRO A 580 22.98 6.06 -17.31
CA PRO A 580 22.29 5.59 -18.49
C PRO A 580 22.69 4.17 -18.85
N LEU A 581 21.71 3.37 -19.27
CA LEU A 581 21.90 2.01 -19.78
C LEU A 581 21.73 2.02 -21.30
N SER A 582 22.69 1.45 -22.04
CA SER A 582 22.66 1.41 -23.51
C SER A 582 22.73 -0.01 -24.06
N VAL A 583 21.94 -0.29 -25.09
CA VAL A 583 22.01 -1.54 -25.86
C VAL A 583 21.97 -1.25 -27.35
N VAL A 584 22.72 -2.03 -28.13
CA VAL A 584 22.71 -1.99 -29.59
C VAL A 584 21.87 -3.15 -30.10
N LEU A 585 20.78 -2.86 -30.80
CA LEU A 585 19.85 -3.83 -31.36
C LEU A 585 19.98 -3.86 -32.87
N SER A 586 20.17 -5.05 -33.44
CA SER A 586 20.03 -5.30 -34.88
C SER A 586 18.85 -6.22 -35.10
N PHE A 587 17.99 -5.89 -36.06
CA PHE A 587 16.74 -6.62 -36.29
C PHE A 587 16.91 -7.57 -37.46
N ALA A 588 16.73 -8.86 -37.21
CA ALA A 588 16.78 -9.90 -38.23
C ALA A 588 15.37 -10.36 -38.61
N ASP A 589 15.16 -10.65 -39.90
CA ASP A 589 13.95 -11.33 -40.35
C ASP A 589 13.93 -12.78 -39.86
N GLN A 590 12.72 -13.30 -39.59
CA GLN A 590 12.52 -14.73 -39.36
C GLN A 590 12.87 -15.46 -40.65
N THR A 591 13.87 -16.35 -40.58
CA THR A 591 14.25 -17.26 -41.66
C THR A 591 13.61 -18.61 -41.43
#